data_AF-A0A349V0P9-F1
#
_entry.id   AF-A0A349V0P9-F1
#
_cell.length_a   1.000
_cell.length_b   1.000
_cell.length_c   1.000
_cell.angle_alpha   90.00
_cell.angle_beta   90.00
_cell.angle_gamma   90.00
#
_symmetry.space_group_name_H-M   'P 1'
#
loop_
_entity.id
_entity.type
_entity.pdbx_description
1 polymer ?
#
loop_
_entity_poly.entity_id
_entity_poly.type
_entity_poly.pdbx_seq_one_letter_code
_entity_poly.pdbx_strand_id
1 'polypeptide(L)' 'AAAHGVTAEGEIITVDQGPNAGARIVYLRDSDGITFELIEKPA' A
#
# COMPACT_ATOMS: atom_id res chain seq x y z
N ALA A 1 3.78 0.94 -10.18
CA ALA A 1 3.19 -0.34 -9.73
C ALA A 1 2.99 -1.29 -10.92
N ALA A 2 1.96 -1.08 -11.76
CA ALA A 2 1.63 -2.03 -12.83
C ALA A 2 2.78 -2.30 -13.84
N ALA A 3 3.54 -1.28 -14.22
CA ALA A 3 4.72 -1.43 -15.08
C ALA A 3 5.84 -2.32 -14.48
N HIS A 4 5.77 -2.63 -13.18
CA HIS A 4 6.69 -3.50 -12.46
C HIS A 4 6.04 -4.83 -12.04
N GLY A 5 4.89 -5.19 -12.62
CA GLY A 5 4.23 -6.48 -12.36
C GLY A 5 3.45 -6.57 -11.05
N VAL A 6 3.21 -5.44 -10.37
CA VAL A 6 2.39 -5.39 -9.14
C VAL A 6 1.15 -4.52 -9.35
N THR A 7 0.02 -4.98 -8.85
CA THR A 7 -1.30 -4.32 -8.99
C THR A 7 -1.86 -3.96 -7.63
N ALA A 8 -2.64 -2.88 -7.53
CA ALA A 8 -3.24 -2.48 -6.25
C ALA A 8 -4.46 -3.35 -5.93
N GLU A 9 -4.51 -3.89 -4.71
CA GLU A 9 -5.65 -4.58 -4.12
C GLU A 9 -6.52 -3.59 -3.34
N GLY A 10 -7.03 -2.56 -4.02
CA GLY A 10 -7.91 -1.55 -3.44
C GLY A 10 -7.40 -0.11 -3.53
N GLU A 11 -8.04 0.77 -2.78
CA GLU A 11 -7.71 2.20 -2.75
C GLU A 11 -6.53 2.50 -1.84
N ILE A 12 -5.85 3.61 -2.12
CA ILE A 12 -4.87 4.18 -1.19
C ILE A 12 -5.65 4.81 -0.04
N ILE A 13 -5.41 4.36 1.18
CA ILE A 13 -6.06 4.89 2.37
C ILE A 13 -5.11 5.76 3.18
N THR A 14 -5.64 6.82 3.78
CA THR A 14 -4.93 7.55 4.85
C THR A 14 -5.29 6.92 6.18
N VAL A 15 -4.28 6.55 6.95
CA VAL A 15 -4.48 6.01 8.30
C VAL A 15 -4.71 7.15 9.27
N ASP A 16 -5.79 7.10 10.04
CA ASP A 16 -6.18 8.15 10.98
C ASP A 16 -5.64 7.91 12.41
N GLN A 17 -5.31 6.66 12.75
CA GLN A 17 -5.02 6.24 14.13
C GLN A 17 -3.80 5.31 14.25
N GLY A 18 -3.21 5.27 15.46
CA GLY A 18 -2.10 4.38 15.80
C GLY A 18 -0.71 4.82 15.31
N PRO A 19 0.31 3.94 15.36
CA PRO A 19 1.70 4.27 15.03
C PRO A 19 1.94 4.70 13.57
N ASN A 20 0.96 4.43 12.70
CA ASN A 20 0.97 4.82 11.30
C ASN A 20 -0.01 5.97 11.00
N ALA A 21 -0.60 6.62 12.01
CA ALA A 21 -1.47 7.78 11.80
C ALA A 21 -0.78 8.84 10.91
N GLY A 22 -1.50 9.32 9.91
CA GLY A 22 -1.02 10.24 8.87
C GLY A 22 -0.34 9.56 7.68
N ALA A 23 -0.02 8.27 7.74
CA ALA A 23 0.54 7.55 6.60
C ALA A 23 -0.50 7.27 5.52
N ARG A 24 -0.02 7.13 4.27
CA ARG A 24 -0.80 6.59 3.14
C ARG A 24 -0.38 5.14 2.91
N ILE A 25 -1.36 4.24 2.85
CA ILE A 25 -1.13 2.81 2.69
C ILE A 25 -1.90 2.28 1.49
N VAL A 26 -1.29 1.34 0.75
CA VAL A 26 -1.97 0.51 -0.25
C VAL A 26 -1.42 -0.91 -0.20
N TYR A 27 -2.30 -1.90 -0.37
CA TYR A 27 -1.90 -3.28 -0.59
C TYR A 27 -1.71 -3.53 -2.08
N LEU A 28 -0.62 -4.20 -2.44
CA LEU A 28 -0.32 -4.60 -3.80
C LEU A 28 -0.19 -6.11 -3.89
N ARG A 29 -0.50 -6.69 -5.05
CA ARG A 29 -0.29 -8.10 -5.37
C ARG A 29 0.40 -8.29 -6.72
N ASP A 30 1.37 -9.21 -6.75
CA ASP A 30 2.01 -9.71 -7.95
C ASP A 30 1.32 -10.98 -8.52
N SER A 31 1.85 -11.49 -9.63
CA SER A 31 1.35 -12.70 -10.29
C SER A 31 1.60 -14.00 -9.50
N ASP A 32 2.57 -13.99 -8.59
CA ASP A 32 2.91 -15.14 -7.75
C ASP A 32 1.99 -15.22 -6.53
N GLY A 33 1.12 -14.22 -6.36
CA GLY A 33 0.21 -14.15 -5.23
C GLY A 33 0.93 -13.71 -3.96
N ILE A 34 1.97 -12.87 -4.03
CA ILE A 34 2.62 -12.22 -2.88
C ILE A 34 1.93 -10.88 -2.61
N THR A 35 1.65 -10.54 -1.34
CA THR A 35 1.10 -9.24 -0.93
C THR A 35 2.23 -8.35 -0.46
N PHE A 36 2.22 -7.11 -0.91
CA PHE A 36 3.06 -6.04 -0.42
C PHE A 36 2.18 -5.01 0.30
N GLU A 37 2.56 -4.62 1.51
CA GLU A 37 2.04 -3.41 2.14
C GLU A 37 3.01 -2.26 1.84
N LEU A 38 2.56 -1.27 1.08
CA LEU A 38 3.35 -0.08 0.80
C LEU A 38 2.88 1.05 1.72
N ILE A 39 3.77 1.50 2.60
CA ILE A 39 3.52 2.57 3.56
C ILE A 39 4.34 3.80 3.17
N GLU A 40 3.67 4.90 2.85
CA GLU A 40 4.25 6.23 2.74
C GLU A 40 4.02 6.97 4.06
N LYS A 41 5.08 7.20 4.83
CA LYS A 41 5.02 7.96 6.09
C LYS A 41 4.80 9.45 5.79
N PRO A 42 4.10 10.18 6.68
CA PRO A 42 4.01 11.64 6.58
C PRO A 42 5.40 12.28 6.70
N ALA A 43 5.59 13.41 6.02
CA ALA A 43 6.83 14.20 6.03
C ALA A 43 7.16 14.79 7.42
#